data_AF-A0A1V2QLX2-F1
#
_entry.id   AF-A0A1V2QLX2-F1
#
_cell.length_a   1.000
_cell.length_b   1.000
_cell.length_c   1.000
_cell.angle_alpha   90.00
_cell.angle_beta   90.00
_cell.angle_gamma   90.00
#
_symmetry.space_group_name_H-M   'P 1'
#
loop_
_entity.id
_entity.type
_entity.pdbx_description
1 polymer ?
#
loop_
_entity_poly.entity_id
_entity_poly.type
_entity_poly.pdbx_seq_one_letter_code
_entity_poly.pdbx_strand_id
1 'polypeptide(L)'
;MIGLIHLSAGRRGLALDHYRRGHGLAHDLRITEVEVEALAGIALLTRNVDLALRAIELARERGMRLHEANTLNTLAEIRLEVGDGERARATAEKALTMNQGLGAKPGRDKALELLERAAAAEASTG
;
A
#
# COMPACT_ATOMS: atom_id res chain seq x y z
N MET A 1 15.05 1.81 -13.53
CA MET A 1 14.03 1.76 -12.46
C MET A 1 13.81 0.30 -12.04
N ILE A 2 14.60 -0.19 -11.08
CA ILE A 2 14.56 -1.59 -10.62
C ILE A 2 14.35 -1.54 -9.10
N GLY A 3 13.09 -1.41 -8.68
CA GLY A 3 12.75 -1.25 -7.26
C GLY A 3 11.47 -1.97 -6.83
N LEU A 4 10.91 -2.86 -7.66
CA LEU A 4 9.62 -3.50 -7.38
C LEU A 4 9.67 -5.02 -7.23
N ILE A 5 10.83 -5.65 -7.24
CA ILE A 5 10.94 -7.08 -7.03
C ILE A 5 12.17 -7.31 -6.17
N HIS A 6 12.01 -7.72 -4.91
CA HIS A 6 12.96 -8.56 -4.16
C HIS A 6 12.42 -8.93 -2.75
N LEU A 7 11.23 -9.54 -2.71
CA LEU A 7 10.76 -10.25 -1.51
C LEU A 7 11.37 -11.65 -1.44
N SER A 8 11.93 -12.00 -0.29
CA SER A 8 12.06 -13.35 0.26
C SER A 8 12.98 -13.27 1.48
N ALA A 9 12.38 -13.23 2.67
CA ALA A 9 12.88 -13.38 4.05
C ALA A 9 14.22 -12.72 4.50
N GLY A 10 15.33 -12.78 3.75
CA GLY A 10 16.61 -12.15 4.11
C GLY A 10 16.76 -10.68 3.65
N ARG A 11 15.84 -10.20 2.81
CA ARG A 11 15.90 -8.86 2.16
C ARG A 11 14.97 -7.80 2.77
N ARG A 12 14.19 -8.14 3.80
CA ARG A 12 13.26 -7.18 4.45
C ARG A 12 14.00 -6.02 5.12
N GLY A 13 15.13 -6.31 5.80
CA GLY A 13 15.95 -5.28 6.43
C GLY A 13 16.59 -4.32 5.42
N LEU A 14 17.14 -4.86 4.34
CA LEU A 14 17.72 -4.04 3.26
C LEU A 14 16.66 -3.21 2.53
N ALA A 15 15.49 -3.79 2.23
CA ALA A 15 14.38 -3.04 1.64
C ALA A 15 13.93 -1.89 2.54
N LEU A 16 13.78 -2.13 3.85
CA LEU A 16 13.42 -1.11 4.82
C LEU A 16 14.46 0.02 4.90
N ASP A 17 15.74 -0.33 4.92
CA ASP A 17 16.86 0.60 4.95
C ASP A 17 16.96 1.42 3.66
N HIS A 18 16.70 0.80 2.49
CA HIS A 18 16.57 1.50 1.21
C HIS A 18 15.39 2.47 1.17
N TYR A 19 14.21 2.06 1.64
CA TYR A 19 13.06 2.97 1.69
C TYR A 19 13.28 4.12 2.68
N ARG A 20 13.91 3.88 3.83
CA ARG A 20 14.24 4.95 4.79
C ARG A 20 15.24 5.96 4.24
N ARG A 21 16.30 5.49 3.57
CA ARG A 21 17.24 6.39 2.88
C ARG A 21 16.56 7.16 1.75
N GLY A 22 15.73 6.49 0.96
CA GLY A 22 14.94 7.11 -0.10
C GLY A 22 13.99 8.17 0.43
N HIS A 23 13.30 7.89 1.54
CA HIS A 23 12.42 8.85 2.23
C HIS A 23 13.19 10.08 2.72
N GLY A 24 14.33 9.91 3.39
CA GLY A 24 15.13 11.04 3.88
C GLY A 24 15.56 11.96 2.74
N LEU A 25 16.11 11.39 1.67
CA LEU A 25 16.53 12.16 0.48
C LEU A 25 15.34 12.81 -0.25
N ALA A 26 14.22 12.12 -0.39
CA ALA A 26 13.03 12.65 -1.05
C ALA A 26 12.36 13.77 -0.25
N HIS A 27 12.34 13.65 1.09
CA HIS A 27 11.84 14.67 2.00
C HIS A 27 12.69 15.95 1.89
N ASP A 28 14.01 15.80 1.92
CA ASP A 28 14.95 16.92 1.79
C ASP A 28 14.87 17.60 0.41
N LEU A 29 14.60 16.83 -0.65
CA LEU A 29 14.46 17.33 -2.02
C LEU A 29 13.02 17.72 -2.39
N ARG A 30 12.06 17.59 -1.47
CA ARG A 30 10.61 17.79 -1.68
C ARG A 30 10.04 17.03 -2.88
N ILE A 31 10.53 15.82 -3.14
CA ILE A 31 10.03 14.93 -4.20
C ILE A 31 8.91 14.06 -3.61
N THR A 32 7.67 14.53 -3.72
CA THR A 32 6.55 13.91 -3.01
C THR A 32 6.15 12.52 -3.52
N GLU A 33 6.41 12.22 -4.79
CA GLU A 33 6.15 10.89 -5.37
C GLU A 33 6.97 9.80 -4.66
N VAL A 34 8.28 10.03 -4.54
CA VAL A 34 9.21 9.10 -3.87
C VAL A 34 8.90 9.01 -2.37
N GLU A 35 8.43 10.10 -1.76
CA GLU A 35 8.02 10.11 -0.36
C GLU A 35 6.81 9.20 -0.10
N VAL A 36 5.78 9.26 -0.95
CA VAL A 36 4.59 8.39 -0.83
C VAL A 36 4.97 6.93 -1.07
N GLU A 37 5.76 6.63 -2.10
CA GLU A 37 6.21 5.27 -2.38
C GLU A 37 7.03 4.68 -1.24
N ALA A 38 7.94 5.47 -0.66
CA ALA A 38 8.75 5.05 0.47
C ALA A 38 7.88 4.80 1.71
N LEU A 39 6.95 5.69 2.03
CA LEU A 39 6.04 5.52 3.16
C LEU A 39 5.16 4.27 2.99
N ALA A 40 4.59 4.05 1.80
CA ALA A 40 3.81 2.84 1.50
C ALA A 40 4.65 1.56 1.62
N GLY A 41 5.88 1.56 1.11
CA GLY A 41 6.81 0.45 1.22
C GLY A 41 7.19 0.12 2.67
N ILE A 42 7.50 1.15 3.48
CA ILE A 42 7.79 0.98 4.90
C ILE A 42 6.55 0.47 5.64
N ALA A 43 5.37 1.03 5.35
CA ALA A 43 4.11 0.61 5.96
C ALA A 43 3.87 -0.89 5.73
N LEU A 44 4.05 -1.37 4.51
CA LEU A 44 3.89 -2.79 4.18
C LEU A 44 4.89 -3.67 4.94
N LEU A 45 6.17 -3.29 4.95
CA LEU A 45 7.23 -4.06 5.60
C LEU A 45 7.09 -4.13 7.12
N THR A 46 6.50 -3.09 7.72
CA THR A 46 6.34 -2.95 9.17
C THR A 46 4.92 -3.22 9.66
N ARG A 47 3.99 -3.49 8.74
CA ARG A 47 2.54 -3.64 9.00
C ARG A 47 1.96 -2.45 9.76
N ASN A 48 2.44 -1.25 9.42
CA ASN A 48 2.07 -0.03 10.13
C ASN A 48 0.94 0.68 9.38
N VAL A 49 -0.27 0.61 9.94
CA VAL A 49 -1.47 1.23 9.39
C VAL A 49 -1.34 2.75 9.33
N ASP A 50 -0.76 3.39 10.34
CA ASP A 50 -0.62 4.84 10.40
C ASP A 50 0.29 5.38 9.30
N LEU A 51 1.37 4.66 8.97
CA LEU A 51 2.25 5.02 7.86
C LEU A 51 1.54 4.91 6.50
N ALA A 52 0.72 3.88 6.31
CA ALA A 52 -0.08 3.76 5.09
C ALA A 52 -1.13 4.88 4.98
N LEU A 53 -1.78 5.26 6.09
CA LEU A 53 -2.72 6.38 6.11
C LEU A 53 -2.04 7.71 5.78
N ARG A 54 -0.87 7.99 6.36
CA ARG A 54 -0.07 9.18 6.03
C ARG A 54 0.33 9.23 4.56
N ALA A 55 0.71 8.10 3.97
CA ALA A 55 1.01 8.01 2.54
C ALA A 55 -0.22 8.30 1.67
N ILE A 56 -1.40 7.81 2.06
CA ILE A 56 -2.69 8.10 1.38
C ILE A 56 -3.01 9.60 1.44
N GLU A 57 -2.89 10.21 2.61
CA GLU A 57 -3.17 11.64 2.81
C GLU A 57 -2.24 12.49 1.95
N LEU A 58 -0.94 12.22 2.00
CA LEU A 58 0.05 12.92 1.19
C LEU A 58 -0.20 12.75 -0.32
N ALA A 59 -0.54 11.54 -0.77
CA ALA A 59 -0.89 11.28 -2.16
C ALA A 59 -2.12 12.09 -2.60
N ARG A 60 -3.15 12.14 -1.75
CA ARG A 60 -4.37 12.90 -2.00
C ARG A 60 -4.11 14.39 -2.07
N GLU A 61 -3.37 14.95 -1.11
CA GLU A 61 -3.03 16.37 -1.05
C GLU A 61 -2.27 16.84 -2.30
N ARG A 62 -1.46 15.96 -2.91
CA ARG A 62 -0.73 16.27 -4.14
C ARG A 62 -1.44 15.87 -5.42
N GLY A 63 -2.66 15.34 -5.34
CA GLY A 63 -3.41 14.88 -6.50
C GLY A 63 -2.83 13.62 -7.18
N MET A 64 -1.98 12.86 -6.49
CA MET A 64 -1.33 11.64 -6.99
C MET A 64 -2.30 10.44 -6.89
N ARG A 65 -3.35 10.47 -7.71
CA ARG A 65 -4.47 9.52 -7.61
C ARG A 65 -4.07 8.05 -7.79
N LEU A 66 -3.09 7.76 -8.65
CA LEU A 66 -2.58 6.40 -8.83
C LEU A 66 -1.84 5.90 -7.60
N HIS A 67 -0.98 6.75 -7.01
CA HIS A 67 -0.28 6.44 -5.76
C HIS A 67 -1.25 6.28 -4.58
N GLU A 68 -2.31 7.10 -4.50
CA GLU A 68 -3.38 6.93 -3.51
C GLU A 68 -4.05 5.56 -3.65
N ALA A 69 -4.44 5.18 -4.88
CA ALA A 69 -5.08 3.90 -5.17
C ALA A 69 -4.17 2.69 -4.85
N ASN A 70 -2.88 2.78 -5.18
CA ASN A 70 -1.90 1.75 -4.86
C ASN A 70 -1.66 1.64 -3.35
N THR A 71 -1.59 2.75 -2.65
CA THR A 71 -1.40 2.76 -1.19
C THR A 71 -2.64 2.23 -0.46
N LEU A 72 -3.84 2.42 -1.02
CA LEU A 72 -5.05 1.77 -0.51
C LEU A 72 -4.98 0.24 -0.62
N ASN A 73 -4.44 -0.30 -1.72
CA ASN A 73 -4.16 -1.75 -1.81
C ASN A 73 -3.18 -2.20 -0.73
N THR A 74 -2.12 -1.42 -0.48
CA THR A 74 -1.17 -1.69 0.61
C THR A 74 -1.84 -1.70 1.98
N LEU A 75 -2.71 -0.73 2.27
CA LEU A 75 -3.43 -0.65 3.53
C LEU A 75 -4.39 -1.84 3.71
N ALA A 76 -5.09 -2.24 2.65
CA ALA A 76 -5.95 -3.43 2.69
C ALA A 76 -5.15 -4.70 2.99
N GLU A 77 -3.97 -4.85 2.38
CA GLU A 77 -3.06 -5.97 2.65
C GLU A 77 -2.57 -5.98 4.10
N ILE A 78 -2.14 -4.82 4.63
CA ILE A 78 -1.74 -4.68 6.04
C ILE A 78 -2.90 -5.07 6.97
N ARG A 79 -4.12 -4.61 6.68
CA ARG A 79 -5.32 -4.91 7.49
C ARG A 79 -5.61 -6.41 7.53
N LEU A 80 -5.48 -7.13 6.41
CA LEU A 80 -5.56 -8.59 6.40
C LEU A 80 -4.47 -9.24 7.26
N GLU A 81 -3.23 -8.74 7.18
CA GLU A 81 -2.11 -9.29 7.94
C GLU A 81 -2.21 -9.06 9.46
N VAL A 82 -2.94 -8.03 9.91
CA VAL A 82 -3.21 -7.77 11.33
C VAL A 82 -4.56 -8.30 11.81
N GLY A 83 -5.30 -9.01 10.94
CA GLY A 83 -6.58 -9.66 11.28
C GLY A 83 -7.81 -8.74 11.23
N ASP A 84 -7.71 -7.54 10.66
CA ASP A 84 -8.81 -6.58 10.50
C ASP A 84 -9.50 -6.78 9.14
N GLY A 85 -10.15 -7.94 8.97
CA GLY A 85 -10.75 -8.38 7.70
C GLY A 85 -11.85 -7.45 7.16
N GLU A 86 -12.76 -7.02 8.03
CA GLU A 86 -13.86 -6.11 7.68
C GLU A 86 -13.32 -4.79 7.10
N ARG A 87 -12.35 -4.17 7.79
CA ARG A 87 -11.75 -2.93 7.29
C ARG A 87 -10.84 -3.17 6.09
N ALA A 88 -10.24 -4.35 5.94
CA ALA A 88 -9.48 -4.70 4.75
C ALA A 88 -10.38 -4.71 3.52
N ARG A 89 -11.55 -5.35 3.62
CA ARG A 89 -12.56 -5.40 2.55
C ARG A 89 -12.98 -4.00 2.12
N ALA A 90 -13.41 -3.15 3.07
CA ALA A 90 -13.83 -1.78 2.76
C ALA A 90 -12.71 -0.96 2.08
N THR A 91 -11.45 -1.21 2.46
CA THR A 91 -10.30 -0.53 1.84
C THR A 91 -10.04 -1.03 0.42
N ALA A 92 -10.10 -2.34 0.20
CA ALA A 92 -9.91 -2.95 -1.10
C ALA A 92 -11.03 -2.55 -2.08
N GLU A 93 -12.28 -2.42 -1.62
CA GLU A 93 -13.40 -1.88 -2.42
C GLU A 93 -13.10 -0.45 -2.90
N LYS A 94 -12.61 0.41 -2.00
CA LYS A 94 -12.22 1.78 -2.37
C LYS A 94 -11.05 1.78 -3.37
N ALA A 95 -10.04 0.96 -3.16
CA ALA A 95 -8.91 0.81 -4.08
C ALA A 95 -9.38 0.33 -5.46
N LEU A 96 -10.32 -0.62 -5.50
CA LEU A 96 -10.90 -1.15 -6.73
C LEU A 96 -11.62 -0.06 -7.52
N THR A 97 -12.52 0.70 -6.88
CA THR A 97 -13.24 1.80 -7.53
C THR A 97 -12.29 2.84 -8.10
N MET A 98 -11.25 3.22 -7.35
CA MET A 98 -10.27 4.20 -7.83
C MET A 98 -9.46 3.66 -9.01
N ASN A 99 -8.95 2.43 -8.94
CA ASN A 99 -8.19 1.83 -10.03
C ASN A 99 -9.03 1.63 -11.30
N GLN A 100 -10.33 1.33 -11.17
CA GLN A 100 -11.26 1.29 -12.30
C GLN A 100 -11.41 2.67 -12.96
N GLY A 101 -11.64 3.72 -12.16
CA GLY A 101 -11.74 5.09 -12.67
C GLY A 101 -10.45 5.60 -13.34
N LEU A 102 -9.31 5.05 -12.95
CA LEU A 102 -7.99 5.36 -13.53
C LEU A 102 -7.59 4.45 -14.70
N GLY A 103 -8.35 3.39 -15.00
CA GLY A 103 -7.94 2.37 -15.98
C GLY A 103 -6.69 1.56 -15.56
N ALA A 104 -6.33 1.58 -14.28
CA ALA A 104 -5.12 0.95 -13.75
C ALA A 104 -5.35 -0.54 -13.48
N LYS A 105 -5.21 -1.36 -14.54
CA LYS A 105 -5.45 -2.81 -14.48
C LYS A 105 -4.65 -3.53 -13.36
N PRO A 106 -3.34 -3.30 -13.16
CA PRO A 106 -2.59 -3.99 -12.10
C PRO A 106 -3.14 -3.71 -10.70
N GLY A 107 -3.46 -2.45 -10.41
CA GLY A 107 -4.03 -2.06 -9.11
C GLY A 107 -5.44 -2.62 -8.90
N ARG A 108 -6.24 -2.69 -9.98
CA ARG A 108 -7.56 -3.33 -9.97
C ARG A 108 -7.47 -4.81 -9.65
N ASP A 109 -6.58 -5.53 -10.34
CA ASP A 109 -6.44 -6.98 -10.18
C ASP A 109 -5.93 -7.32 -8.76
N LYS A 110 -5.02 -6.50 -8.20
CA LYS A 110 -4.61 -6.63 -6.78
C LYS A 110 -5.75 -6.35 -5.79
N ALA A 111 -6.59 -5.35 -6.06
CA ALA A 111 -7.74 -5.06 -5.20
C ALA A 111 -8.73 -6.23 -5.16
N LEU A 112 -8.96 -6.89 -6.31
CA LEU A 112 -9.83 -8.07 -6.39
C LEU A 112 -9.26 -9.26 -5.58
N GLU A 113 -7.97 -9.55 -5.71
CA GLU A 113 -7.29 -10.58 -4.90
C GLU A 113 -7.48 -10.32 -3.38
N LEU A 114 -7.33 -9.06 -2.96
CA LEU A 114 -7.47 -8.68 -1.56
C LEU A 114 -8.92 -8.81 -1.06
N LEU A 115 -9.92 -8.57 -1.91
CA LEU A 115 -11.33 -8.78 -1.57
C LEU A 115 -11.65 -10.25 -1.38
N GLU A 116 -11.14 -11.13 -2.26
CA GLU A 116 -11.31 -12.58 -2.12
C GLU A 116 -10.69 -13.08 -0.82
N ARG A 117 -9.49 -12.60 -0.48
CA ARG A 117 -8.81 -12.93 0.78
C ARG A 117 -9.59 -12.41 2.00
N ALA A 118 -10.17 -11.21 1.93
CA ALA A 118 -10.98 -10.65 3.01
C ALA A 118 -12.25 -11.48 3.25
N ALA A 119 -12.95 -11.87 2.18
CA ALA A 119 -14.13 -12.71 2.27
C ALA A 119 -13.83 -14.10 2.87
N ALA A 120 -12.68 -14.69 2.52
CA ALA A 120 -12.25 -15.96 3.09
C ALA A 120 -11.91 -15.87 4.60
N ALA A 121 -11.35 -14.73 5.03
CA ALA A 121 -11.06 -14.48 6.44
C ALA A 121 -12.35 -14.33 7.28
N GLU A 122 -13.35 -13.63 6.74
CA GLU A 122 -14.69 -13.50 7.35
C GLU A 122 -15.38 -14.85 7.48
N ALA A 123 -15.32 -15.69 6.44
CA ALA A 123 -15.93 -17.03 6.44
C ALA A 123 -15.27 -18.01 7.42
N SER A 124 -14.05 -17.73 7.87
CA SER A 124 -13.32 -18.57 8.84
C SER A 124 -13.57 -18.15 10.30
N THR A 125 -14.28 -17.05 10.52
CA THR A 125 -14.54 -16.47 11.86
C THR A 125 -16.02 -16.56 12.30
N GLY A 126 -16.91 -17.03 11.42
CA GLY A 126 -18.32 -17.33 11.74
C GLY A 126 -18.56 -18.84 11.86
#